data_AF-A0A952W9C0-F1
#
_entry.id   AF-A0A952W9C0-F1
#
_cell.length_a   1.000
_cell.length_b   1.000
_cell.length_c   1.000
_cell.angle_alpha   90.00
_cell.angle_beta   90.00
_cell.angle_gamma   90.00
#
_symmetry.space_group_name_H-M   'P 1'
#
loop_
_entity.id
_entity.type
_entity.pdbx_description
1 polymer ?
#
loop_
_entity_poly.entity_id
_entity_poly.type
_entity_poly.pdbx_seq_one_letter_code
_entity_poly.pdbx_strand_id
1 'polypeptide(L)'
;MVATAFFLGAHWLGTPILGIPLGVWGIPLVFAVVRWGEHISIGGKWGSRLCAMPVSVMDRVRTFCRETTGSIRKSVEEIRAAATPRPSSAEQDPVQLSLFEDPGDSKNSNRRKFGRKGSQIRIGVSTSPSVTTRLVSGERPLGFEWIALEPGAGTPIVAERMELDALVHDAGEGELVITTFGAEDSGITDWSKPSEATYAGVFPSRLDPKRCVLGELKEDDALQIEFFRALAEAAAASARSTADALSGIRRITGEFDIQTRAMLHLRDLVVRAALRPHAPGSAMTAARVLTGWLSTWDGPIDAEDRLEGFEAAARLAPDDPAVQLRLAAARLAALEDASGIEAIRRADMLVRGMNMRDLPDPLPFVQSELECGLVGDTMIVGRIASGLCLAAATSPGSVLAYLEEDVLDDMRYSPVLIGRDPDRLLLMKVLRELQRLHRASGSATQAA
;
A
#
# COMPACT_ATOMS: atom_id res chain seq x y z
N MET A 1 -14.37 18.92 -14.22
CA MET A 1 -15.50 18.98 -13.26
C MET A 1 -15.75 17.66 -12.55
N VAL A 2 -16.15 16.57 -13.22
CA VAL A 2 -16.39 15.28 -12.51
C VAL A 2 -15.12 14.75 -11.85
N ALA A 3 -13.99 14.74 -12.57
CA ALA A 3 -12.70 14.36 -11.99
C ALA A 3 -12.29 15.30 -10.85
N THR A 4 -12.51 16.61 -11.00
CA THR A 4 -12.21 17.61 -9.95
C THR A 4 -13.08 17.44 -8.71
N ALA A 5 -14.38 17.18 -8.87
CA ALA A 5 -15.32 16.93 -7.77
C ALA A 5 -15.04 15.60 -7.07
N PHE A 6 -14.63 14.58 -7.84
CA PHE A 6 -14.15 13.31 -7.29
C PHE A 6 -12.88 13.52 -6.45
N PHE A 7 -11.91 14.30 -6.95
CA PHE A 7 -10.71 14.69 -6.21
C PHE A 7 -11.00 15.54 -4.96
N LEU A 8 -12.13 16.27 -4.94
CA LEU A 8 -12.59 17.06 -3.80
C LEU A 8 -13.52 16.26 -2.85
N GLY A 9 -13.51 14.93 -2.92
CA GLY A 9 -14.19 14.06 -1.95
C GLY A 9 -15.61 13.62 -2.32
N ALA A 10 -16.15 14.01 -3.48
CA ALA A 10 -17.44 13.51 -3.98
C ALA A 10 -17.29 12.12 -4.64
N HIS A 11 -16.81 11.15 -3.86
CA HIS A 11 -16.54 9.76 -4.29
C HIS A 11 -17.79 9.04 -4.82
N TRP A 12 -18.99 9.46 -4.41
CA TRP A 12 -20.28 8.99 -4.95
C TRP A 12 -20.48 9.31 -6.44
N LEU A 13 -19.70 10.21 -7.04
CA LEU A 13 -19.70 10.41 -8.49
C LEU A 13 -18.98 9.28 -9.25
N GLY A 14 -18.15 8.50 -8.54
CA GLY A 14 -17.44 7.34 -9.08
C GLY A 14 -18.25 6.06 -9.08
N THR A 15 -19.33 5.95 -8.30
CA THR A 15 -20.14 4.73 -8.27
C THR A 15 -20.81 4.49 -9.62
N PRO A 16 -20.63 3.32 -10.22
CA PRO A 16 -21.17 3.02 -11.54
C PRO A 16 -22.69 2.83 -11.46
N ILE A 17 -23.43 3.53 -12.32
CA ILE A 17 -24.84 3.25 -12.61
C ILE A 17 -24.90 2.81 -14.08
N LEU A 18 -25.42 1.60 -14.34
CA LEU A 18 -25.46 1.00 -15.68
C LEU A 18 -24.07 0.94 -16.36
N GLY A 19 -23.03 0.61 -15.58
CA GLY A 19 -21.66 0.41 -16.07
C GLY A 19 -20.87 1.68 -16.37
N ILE A 20 -21.42 2.87 -16.09
CA ILE A 20 -20.74 4.16 -16.29
C ILE A 20 -20.79 4.95 -14.97
N PRO A 21 -19.70 5.65 -14.56
CA PRO A 21 -19.69 6.44 -13.31
C PRO A 21 -20.82 7.48 -13.29
N LEU A 22 -21.49 7.61 -12.14
CA LEU A 22 -22.61 8.52 -11.95
C LEU A 22 -22.31 9.97 -12.35
N GLY A 23 -21.08 10.44 -12.14
CA GLY A 23 -20.66 11.77 -12.56
C GLY A 23 -20.69 11.97 -14.07
N VAL A 24 -20.46 10.92 -14.87
CA VAL A 24 -20.55 10.98 -16.33
C VAL A 24 -22.01 11.08 -16.78
N TRP A 25 -22.95 10.42 -16.08
CA TRP A 25 -24.40 10.57 -16.32
C TRP A 25 -24.94 11.96 -15.96
N GLY A 26 -24.32 12.63 -14.98
CA GLY A 26 -24.68 14.00 -14.60
C GLY A 26 -24.53 15.00 -15.74
N ILE A 27 -23.56 14.80 -16.64
CA ILE A 27 -23.28 15.72 -17.76
C ILE A 27 -24.44 15.77 -18.79
N PRO A 28 -24.88 14.66 -19.41
CA PRO A 28 -26.00 14.67 -20.34
C PRO A 28 -27.32 15.00 -19.64
N LEU A 29 -27.49 14.67 -18.35
CA LEU A 29 -28.68 15.04 -17.58
C LEU A 29 -28.79 16.57 -17.42
N VAL A 30 -27.71 17.23 -16.98
CA VAL A 30 -27.65 18.69 -16.89
C VAL A 30 -27.84 19.31 -18.27
N PHE A 31 -27.21 18.76 -19.31
CA PHE A 31 -27.37 19.25 -20.68
C PHE A 31 -28.80 19.11 -21.21
N ALA A 32 -29.47 17.98 -20.94
CA ALA A 32 -30.86 17.75 -21.31
C ALA A 32 -31.81 18.69 -20.57
N VAL A 33 -31.58 18.92 -19.27
CA VAL A 33 -32.36 19.88 -18.48
C VAL A 33 -32.18 21.31 -18.99
N VAL A 34 -30.94 21.71 -19.30
CA VAL A 34 -30.65 23.07 -19.77
C VAL A 34 -31.15 23.30 -21.21
N ARG A 35 -31.04 22.30 -22.09
CA ARG A 35 -31.34 22.43 -23.52
C ARG A 35 -32.79 22.10 -23.88
N TRP A 36 -33.42 21.18 -23.16
CA TRP A 36 -34.77 20.69 -23.44
C TRP A 36 -35.74 20.89 -22.28
N GLY A 37 -35.34 21.53 -21.18
CA GLY A 37 -36.20 21.76 -20.02
C GLY A 37 -37.51 22.49 -20.33
N GLU A 38 -37.56 23.29 -21.40
CA GLU A 38 -38.79 23.97 -21.86
C GLU A 38 -39.75 23.05 -22.65
N HIS A 39 -39.27 21.89 -23.12
CA HIS A 39 -40.04 20.92 -23.91
C HIS A 39 -40.29 19.59 -23.20
N ILE A 40 -39.62 19.31 -22.09
CA ILE A 40 -39.84 18.09 -21.30
C ILE A 40 -41.00 18.34 -20.32
N SER A 41 -42.23 17.99 -20.73
CA SER A 41 -43.35 17.89 -19.79
C SER A 41 -43.22 16.62 -18.95
N ILE A 42 -42.51 16.70 -17.82
CA ILE A 42 -42.48 15.59 -16.85
C ILE A 42 -43.85 15.55 -16.16
N GLY A 43 -44.77 14.73 -16.68
CA GLY A 43 -46.08 14.51 -16.07
C GLY A 43 -45.93 13.88 -14.67
N GLY A 44 -46.59 14.48 -13.66
CA GLY A 44 -46.66 13.96 -12.29
C GLY A 44 -46.10 14.91 -11.22
N LYS A 45 -46.27 14.54 -9.94
CA LYS A 45 -45.89 15.34 -8.74
C LYS A 45 -44.41 15.79 -8.72
N TRP A 46 -43.55 15.12 -9.48
CA TRP A 46 -42.13 15.46 -9.64
C TRP A 46 -41.91 16.69 -10.54
N GLY A 47 -42.65 16.81 -11.64
CA GLY A 47 -42.55 17.97 -12.54
C GLY A 47 -42.97 19.27 -11.85
N SER A 48 -44.04 19.23 -11.05
CA SER A 48 -44.49 20.39 -10.28
C SER A 48 -43.50 20.87 -9.21
N ARG A 49 -42.63 19.98 -8.68
CA ARG A 49 -41.60 20.36 -7.70
C ARG A 49 -40.37 21.01 -8.36
N LEU A 50 -40.02 20.58 -9.57
CA LEU A 50 -38.93 21.18 -10.34
C LEU A 50 -39.33 22.54 -10.93
N CYS A 51 -40.57 22.69 -11.41
CA CYS A 51 -41.09 23.98 -11.89
C CYS A 51 -41.35 25.01 -10.77
N ALA A 52 -41.38 24.58 -9.50
CA ALA A 52 -41.50 25.45 -8.34
C ALA A 52 -40.15 25.99 -7.84
N MET A 53 -39.03 25.58 -8.43
CA MET A 53 -37.74 26.22 -8.13
C MET A 53 -37.76 27.68 -8.62
N PRO A 54 -37.37 28.66 -7.79
CA PRO A 54 -37.39 30.05 -8.19
C PRO A 54 -36.48 30.26 -9.40
N VAL A 55 -36.97 31.01 -10.39
CA VAL A 55 -36.31 31.34 -11.66
C VAL A 55 -34.83 31.77 -11.47
N SER A 56 -34.53 32.38 -10.32
CA SER A 56 -33.19 32.79 -9.93
C SER A 56 -32.15 31.66 -9.79
N VAL A 57 -32.56 30.42 -9.50
CA VAL A 57 -31.63 29.27 -9.41
C VAL A 57 -31.24 28.79 -10.80
N MET A 58 -32.21 28.68 -11.72
CA MET A 58 -31.93 28.30 -13.11
C MET A 58 -31.11 29.38 -13.83
N ASP A 59 -31.35 30.65 -13.54
CA ASP A 59 -30.52 31.74 -14.06
C ASP A 59 -29.10 31.73 -13.47
N ARG A 60 -28.93 31.39 -12.18
CA ARG A 60 -27.58 31.21 -11.59
C ARG A 60 -26.85 30.03 -12.20
N VAL A 61 -27.53 28.91 -12.47
CA VAL A 61 -26.93 27.75 -13.15
C VAL A 61 -26.56 28.10 -14.59
N ARG A 62 -27.42 28.80 -15.34
CA ARG A 62 -27.12 29.27 -16.70
C ARG A 62 -25.95 30.25 -16.72
N THR A 63 -25.89 31.18 -15.76
CA THR A 63 -24.81 32.17 -15.64
C THR A 63 -23.49 31.48 -15.29
N PHE A 64 -23.50 30.59 -14.30
CA PHE A 64 -22.35 29.75 -13.94
C PHE A 64 -21.85 28.91 -15.12
N CYS A 65 -22.76 28.29 -15.89
CA CYS A 65 -22.38 27.53 -17.08
C CYS A 65 -21.74 28.41 -18.17
N ARG A 66 -22.26 29.63 -18.43
CA ARG A 66 -21.66 30.57 -19.39
C ARG A 66 -20.29 31.07 -18.94
N GLU A 67 -20.15 31.44 -17.66
CA GLU A 67 -18.89 31.93 -17.11
C GLU A 67 -17.81 30.84 -17.11
N THR A 68 -18.20 29.61 -16.75
CA THR A 68 -17.26 28.48 -16.68
C THR A 68 -16.84 28.00 -18.08
N THR A 69 -17.73 28.00 -19.08
CA THR A 69 -17.34 27.69 -20.47
C THR A 69 -16.45 28.76 -21.08
N GLY A 70 -16.67 30.04 -20.76
CA GLY A 70 -15.77 31.13 -21.18
C GLY A 70 -14.38 31.03 -20.55
N SER A 71 -14.31 30.74 -19.24
CA SER A 71 -13.06 30.58 -18.50
C SER A 71 -12.22 29.40 -19.00
N ILE A 72 -12.86 28.23 -19.24
CA ILE A 72 -12.17 27.03 -19.76
C ILE A 72 -11.59 27.29 -21.16
N ARG A 73 -12.33 27.97 -22.04
CA ARG A 73 -11.84 28.28 -23.39
C ARG A 73 -10.59 29.15 -23.35
N LYS A 74 -10.57 30.15 -22.46
CA LYS A 74 -9.42 31.04 -22.26
C LYS A 74 -8.19 30.29 -21.74
N SER A 75 -8.36 29.41 -20.74
CA SER A 75 -7.26 28.59 -20.21
C SER A 75 -6.70 27.60 -21.24
N VAL A 76 -7.54 27.04 -22.11
CA VAL A 76 -7.09 26.15 -23.19
C VAL A 76 -6.32 26.91 -24.27
N GLU A 77 -6.73 28.14 -24.60
CA GLU A 77 -6.01 29.00 -25.56
C GLU A 77 -4.65 29.45 -24.99
N GLU A 78 -4.56 29.75 -23.69
CA GLU A 78 -3.30 30.09 -22.99
C GLU A 78 -2.31 28.91 -22.96
N ILE A 79 -2.79 27.70 -22.66
CA ILE A 79 -1.95 26.48 -22.69
C ILE A 79 -1.48 26.18 -24.12
N ARG A 80 -2.35 26.37 -25.12
CA ARG A 80 -2.00 26.18 -26.52
C ARG A 80 -0.97 27.20 -27.02
N ALA A 81 -1.06 28.45 -26.57
CA ALA A 81 -0.06 29.48 -26.88
C ALA A 81 1.30 29.17 -26.24
N ALA A 82 1.31 28.69 -24.99
CA ALA A 82 2.53 28.28 -24.26
C ALA A 82 3.21 27.03 -24.86
N ALA A 83 2.45 26.16 -25.53
CA ALA A 83 2.95 24.93 -26.14
C ALA A 83 3.55 25.11 -27.55
N THR A 84 3.51 26.32 -28.12
CA THR A 84 4.10 26.59 -29.44
C THR A 84 5.61 26.85 -29.30
N PRO A 85 6.51 26.02 -29.87
CA PRO A 85 7.94 26.19 -29.69
C PRO A 85 8.42 27.48 -30.36
N ARG A 86 9.14 28.33 -29.62
CA ARG A 86 9.87 29.46 -30.20
C ARG A 86 11.07 28.92 -30.99
N PRO A 87 11.31 29.38 -32.23
CA PRO A 87 12.53 29.02 -32.96
C PRO A 87 13.71 29.70 -32.26
N SER A 88 14.63 28.90 -31.72
CA SER A 88 15.87 29.37 -31.12
C SER A 88 16.87 29.72 -32.21
N SER A 89 17.17 31.01 -32.35
CA SER A 89 18.33 31.53 -33.07
C SER A 89 19.61 31.12 -32.36
N ALA A 90 20.54 30.56 -33.15
CA ALA A 90 21.89 30.20 -32.78
C ALA A 90 22.74 31.43 -32.44
N GLU A 91 23.72 31.28 -31.53
CA GLU A 91 25.11 31.74 -31.75
C GLU A 91 26.07 31.27 -30.64
N GLN A 92 27.17 30.65 -31.09
CA GLN A 92 28.54 30.61 -30.54
C GLN A 92 28.83 29.89 -29.21
N ASP A 93 30.02 29.33 -28.94
CA ASP A 93 31.05 28.51 -29.61
C ASP A 93 32.08 28.14 -28.49
N PRO A 94 33.17 27.36 -28.69
CA PRO A 94 33.35 26.13 -27.93
C PRO A 94 34.48 26.16 -26.87
N VAL A 95 34.38 25.29 -25.87
CA VAL A 95 35.55 24.85 -25.09
C VAL A 95 35.82 23.40 -25.43
N GLN A 96 36.94 23.19 -26.12
CA GLN A 96 37.54 21.90 -26.41
C GLN A 96 38.03 21.24 -25.11
N LEU A 97 37.65 19.99 -24.89
CA LEU A 97 38.50 19.02 -24.18
C LEU A 97 38.28 17.65 -24.83
N SER A 98 39.32 17.24 -25.53
CA SER A 98 39.47 16.00 -26.27
C SER A 98 39.40 14.78 -25.34
N LEU A 99 38.45 13.90 -25.61
CA LEU A 99 38.52 12.49 -25.21
C LEU A 99 37.98 11.65 -26.37
N PHE A 100 38.90 10.89 -26.95
CA PHE A 100 38.72 9.70 -27.80
C PHE A 100 37.29 9.41 -28.27
N GLU A 101 37.03 9.69 -29.55
CA GLU A 101 36.01 9.01 -30.34
C GLU A 101 36.62 7.74 -30.96
N ASP A 102 35.94 6.61 -30.80
CA ASP A 102 35.45 5.81 -31.94
C ASP A 102 34.25 4.94 -31.49
N PRO A 103 33.35 4.49 -32.39
CA PRO A 103 31.95 4.86 -32.31
C PRO A 103 30.99 3.66 -32.42
N GLY A 104 29.78 3.81 -31.90
CA GLY A 104 28.72 2.85 -32.18
C GLY A 104 27.58 2.90 -31.18
N ASP A 105 26.61 3.77 -31.44
CA ASP A 105 25.20 3.54 -31.10
C ASP A 105 24.75 3.57 -29.62
N SER A 106 25.13 4.62 -28.88
CA SER A 106 24.67 4.82 -27.48
C SER A 106 23.77 6.04 -27.25
N LYS A 107 22.90 6.43 -28.20
CA LYS A 107 21.96 7.56 -27.98
C LYS A 107 20.47 7.24 -28.12
N ASN A 108 20.09 5.96 -28.04
CA ASN A 108 18.68 5.53 -28.08
C ASN A 108 18.22 4.69 -26.87
N SER A 109 18.90 4.77 -25.72
CA SER A 109 18.46 4.08 -24.48
C SER A 109 17.31 4.77 -23.74
N ASN A 110 16.96 6.01 -24.10
CA ASN A 110 15.87 6.74 -23.47
C ASN A 110 14.54 6.45 -24.18
N ARG A 111 13.68 5.67 -23.49
CA ARG A 111 12.32 5.23 -23.88
C ARG A 111 12.23 3.96 -24.72
N ARG A 112 12.83 2.86 -24.28
CA ARG A 112 12.11 1.59 -24.43
C ARG A 112 10.90 1.65 -23.50
N LYS A 113 9.73 1.96 -24.07
CA LYS A 113 8.44 1.63 -23.48
C LYS A 113 8.38 0.11 -23.35
N PHE A 114 8.97 -0.44 -22.30
CA PHE A 114 8.85 -1.83 -21.90
C PHE A 114 7.42 -2.06 -21.39
N GLY A 115 6.44 -2.00 -22.29
CA GLY A 115 5.13 -2.55 -22.02
C GLY A 115 5.29 -4.06 -22.01
N ARG A 116 5.56 -4.66 -20.84
CA ARG A 116 5.50 -6.12 -20.64
C ARG A 116 4.17 -6.61 -21.19
N LYS A 117 4.22 -7.29 -22.34
CA LYS A 117 3.04 -7.57 -23.18
C LYS A 117 2.22 -8.76 -22.69
N GLY A 118 2.70 -9.54 -21.74
CA GLY A 118 2.02 -10.72 -21.21
C GLY A 118 1.11 -10.40 -20.03
N SER A 119 -0.08 -11.01 -19.96
CA SER A 119 -0.95 -10.95 -18.77
C SER A 119 -0.45 -11.80 -17.60
N GLN A 120 0.53 -12.67 -17.84
CA GLN A 120 1.06 -13.63 -16.88
C GLN A 120 2.32 -13.10 -16.18
N ILE A 121 2.45 -13.41 -14.90
CA ILE A 121 3.60 -13.14 -14.05
C ILE A 121 4.61 -14.27 -14.23
N ARG A 122 5.86 -13.96 -14.55
CA ARG A 122 6.89 -14.94 -14.90
C ARG A 122 7.92 -15.07 -13.78
N ILE A 123 8.12 -16.28 -13.27
CA ILE A 123 9.06 -16.59 -12.19
C ILE A 123 10.09 -17.58 -12.69
N GLY A 124 11.35 -17.18 -12.76
CA GLY A 124 12.45 -18.07 -13.08
C GLY A 124 12.94 -18.83 -11.85
N VAL A 125 13.40 -20.07 -12.04
CA VAL A 125 14.01 -20.88 -10.99
C VAL A 125 15.36 -21.40 -11.48
N SER A 126 16.44 -20.95 -10.83
CA SER A 126 17.83 -21.31 -11.12
C SER A 126 18.48 -21.91 -9.86
N THR A 127 18.06 -23.11 -9.49
CA THR A 127 18.53 -23.85 -8.31
C THR A 127 18.98 -25.27 -8.71
N SER A 128 19.25 -26.16 -7.75
CA SER A 128 19.44 -27.59 -8.06
C SER A 128 18.24 -28.18 -8.82
N PRO A 129 18.43 -29.21 -9.66
CA PRO A 129 17.34 -29.81 -10.45
C PRO A 129 16.20 -30.40 -9.62
N SER A 130 16.51 -30.99 -8.45
CA SER A 130 15.52 -31.55 -7.52
C SER A 130 14.58 -30.46 -6.99
N VAL A 131 15.15 -29.37 -6.47
CA VAL A 131 14.42 -28.20 -5.97
C VAL A 131 13.63 -27.53 -7.09
N THR A 132 14.24 -27.34 -8.27
CA THR A 132 13.59 -26.74 -9.43
C THR A 132 12.34 -27.54 -9.83
N THR A 133 12.45 -28.87 -9.88
CA THR A 133 11.32 -29.75 -10.20
C THR A 133 10.19 -29.59 -9.18
N ARG A 134 10.50 -29.54 -7.88
CA ARG A 134 9.48 -29.36 -6.82
C ARG A 134 8.78 -28.01 -6.89
N LEU A 135 9.52 -26.92 -7.10
CA LEU A 135 8.95 -25.58 -7.19
C LEU A 135 8.10 -25.41 -8.46
N VAL A 136 8.51 -25.97 -9.60
CA VAL A 136 7.84 -25.78 -10.90
C VAL A 136 6.62 -26.71 -11.10
N SER A 137 6.61 -27.89 -10.46
CA SER A 137 5.65 -28.97 -10.75
C SER A 137 4.30 -28.87 -10.04
N GLY A 138 4.25 -28.35 -8.81
CA GLY A 138 2.98 -28.25 -8.07
C GLY A 138 1.98 -27.26 -8.69
N GLU A 139 0.76 -27.27 -8.16
CA GLU A 139 -0.40 -26.56 -8.68
C GLU A 139 -0.16 -25.06 -8.92
N ARG A 140 -0.58 -24.56 -10.08
CA ARG A 140 -0.29 -23.18 -10.52
C ARG A 140 -1.54 -22.33 -10.39
N PRO A 141 -1.54 -21.29 -9.54
CA PRO A 141 -2.61 -20.32 -9.55
C PRO A 141 -2.70 -19.65 -10.93
N LEU A 142 -3.93 -19.37 -11.38
CA LEU A 142 -4.18 -18.71 -12.66
C LEU A 142 -3.46 -17.35 -12.73
N GLY A 143 -2.46 -17.25 -13.61
CA GLY A 143 -1.73 -16.02 -13.87
C GLY A 143 -0.23 -16.08 -13.61
N PHE A 144 0.32 -17.22 -13.16
CA PHE A 144 1.75 -17.42 -12.96
C PHE A 144 2.35 -18.43 -13.94
N GLU A 145 3.50 -18.08 -14.52
CA GLU A 145 4.34 -18.92 -15.36
C GLU A 145 5.67 -19.19 -14.65
N TRP A 146 5.88 -20.43 -14.22
CA TRP A 146 7.12 -20.88 -13.60
C TRP A 146 8.06 -21.46 -14.67
N ILE A 147 9.29 -20.93 -14.74
CA ILE A 147 10.26 -21.24 -15.78
C ILE A 147 11.51 -21.83 -15.14
N ALA A 148 11.80 -23.10 -15.44
CA ALA A 148 13.05 -23.73 -15.04
C ALA A 148 14.21 -23.15 -15.85
N LEU A 149 15.30 -22.78 -15.17
CA LEU A 149 16.55 -22.31 -15.73
C LEU A 149 17.67 -23.28 -15.37
N GLU A 150 18.74 -23.27 -16.15
CA GLU A 150 19.96 -24.01 -15.79
C GLU A 150 20.52 -23.52 -14.43
N PRO A 151 21.01 -24.42 -13.55
CA PRO A 151 21.61 -24.02 -12.29
C PRO A 151 22.74 -22.99 -12.50
N GLY A 152 22.70 -21.89 -11.75
CA GLY A 152 23.66 -20.78 -11.87
C GLY A 152 23.42 -19.83 -13.06
N ALA A 153 22.43 -20.08 -13.92
CA ALA A 153 22.07 -19.15 -15.01
C ALA A 153 21.23 -17.95 -14.54
N GLY A 154 20.73 -17.99 -13.30
CA GLY A 154 19.94 -16.95 -12.66
C GLY A 154 20.71 -15.64 -12.47
N THR A 155 20.81 -14.84 -13.52
CA THR A 155 21.44 -13.51 -13.50
C THR A 155 20.41 -12.44 -13.84
N PRO A 156 20.63 -11.16 -13.43
CA PRO A 156 19.78 -10.06 -13.85
C PRO A 156 19.63 -9.93 -15.37
N ILE A 157 20.68 -10.24 -16.13
CA ILE A 157 20.67 -10.20 -17.60
C ILE A 157 19.72 -11.27 -18.16
N VAL A 158 19.75 -12.48 -17.61
CA VAL A 158 18.83 -13.56 -18.02
C VAL A 158 17.40 -13.20 -17.64
N ALA A 159 17.19 -12.63 -16.45
CA ALA A 159 15.89 -12.17 -16.01
C ALA A 159 15.31 -11.08 -16.92
N GLU A 160 16.12 -10.10 -17.33
CA GLU A 160 15.71 -9.07 -18.29
C GLU A 160 15.37 -9.67 -19.66
N ARG A 161 16.25 -10.52 -20.21
CA ARG A 161 16.07 -11.16 -21.52
C ARG A 161 14.81 -12.03 -21.57
N MET A 162 14.48 -12.67 -20.46
CA MET A 162 13.31 -13.55 -20.33
C MET A 162 12.09 -12.82 -19.75
N GLU A 163 12.18 -11.50 -19.55
CA GLU A 163 11.11 -10.68 -18.96
C GLU A 163 10.56 -11.25 -17.63
N LEU A 164 11.44 -11.77 -16.76
CA LEU A 164 11.04 -12.33 -15.47
C LEU A 164 10.60 -11.21 -14.50
N ASP A 165 9.53 -11.47 -13.75
CA ASP A 165 9.09 -10.62 -12.64
C ASP A 165 9.85 -10.97 -11.35
N ALA A 166 10.22 -12.24 -11.19
CA ALA A 166 11.08 -12.70 -10.10
C ALA A 166 11.99 -13.88 -10.51
N LEU A 167 13.05 -14.08 -9.75
CA LEU A 167 14.01 -15.17 -9.87
C LEU A 167 14.23 -15.80 -8.51
N VAL A 168 13.99 -17.11 -8.41
CA VAL A 168 14.42 -17.94 -7.28
C VAL A 168 15.76 -18.56 -7.64
N HIS A 169 16.80 -18.31 -6.86
CA HIS A 169 18.14 -18.84 -7.11
C HIS A 169 18.87 -19.19 -5.82
N ASP A 170 19.92 -19.99 -5.95
CA ASP A 170 20.82 -20.36 -4.85
C ASP A 170 21.86 -19.25 -4.66
N ALA A 171 21.94 -18.68 -3.45
CA ALA A 171 22.90 -17.65 -3.09
C ALA A 171 24.24 -18.20 -2.58
N GLY A 172 24.41 -19.52 -2.57
CA GLY A 172 25.52 -20.24 -1.96
C GLY A 172 25.07 -20.97 -0.69
N GLU A 173 25.80 -22.03 -0.32
CA GLU A 173 25.57 -22.81 0.90
C GLU A 173 24.14 -23.41 1.02
N GLY A 174 23.43 -23.55 -0.10
CA GLY A 174 22.06 -24.08 -0.13
C GLY A 174 20.98 -23.06 0.26
N GLU A 175 21.34 -21.79 0.43
CA GLU A 175 20.40 -20.73 0.77
C GLU A 175 19.63 -20.27 -0.48
N LEU A 176 18.31 -20.44 -0.47
CA LEU A 176 17.46 -19.95 -1.55
C LEU A 176 17.09 -18.49 -1.34
N VAL A 177 17.15 -17.72 -2.43
CA VAL A 177 16.84 -16.30 -2.46
C VAL A 177 15.86 -16.00 -3.59
N ILE A 178 14.82 -15.22 -3.29
CA ILE A 178 13.97 -14.58 -4.29
C ILE A 178 14.53 -13.20 -4.57
N THR A 179 14.72 -12.86 -5.85
CA THR A 179 15.03 -11.51 -6.33
C THR A 179 13.93 -11.07 -7.28
N THR A 180 13.36 -9.88 -7.10
CA THR A 180 12.33 -9.35 -8.01
C THR A 180 12.90 -8.30 -8.95
N PHE A 181 12.21 -8.09 -10.07
CA PHE A 181 12.61 -7.14 -11.10
C PHE A 181 11.44 -6.21 -11.46
N GLY A 182 11.73 -4.90 -11.51
CA GLY A 182 10.74 -3.85 -11.82
C GLY A 182 10.48 -2.87 -10.66
N ALA A 183 11.03 -3.13 -9.47
CA ALA A 183 10.96 -2.24 -8.31
C ALA A 183 12.31 -1.53 -8.08
N GLU A 184 12.68 -0.61 -8.98
CA GLU A 184 13.92 0.19 -8.80
C GLU A 184 13.87 1.00 -7.49
N ASP A 185 12.68 1.51 -7.14
CA ASP A 185 12.36 2.18 -5.87
C ASP A 185 11.44 1.30 -5.01
N SER A 186 11.97 0.15 -4.57
CA SER A 186 11.26 -0.72 -3.63
C SER A 186 11.09 -0.07 -2.26
N GLY A 187 9.87 -0.06 -1.72
CA GLY A 187 9.63 0.39 -0.36
C GLY A 187 10.28 -0.53 0.70
N ILE A 188 10.45 -1.82 0.38
CA ILE A 188 11.06 -2.81 1.26
C ILE A 188 12.21 -3.51 0.54
N THR A 189 13.42 -3.44 1.11
CA THR A 189 14.61 -4.02 0.46
C THR A 189 14.66 -5.54 0.59
N ASP A 190 14.30 -6.09 1.75
CA ASP A 190 14.38 -7.52 2.04
C ASP A 190 13.25 -8.00 2.94
N TRP A 191 12.38 -8.88 2.44
CA TRP A 191 11.26 -9.45 3.21
C TRP A 191 11.70 -10.40 4.32
N SER A 192 12.89 -11.00 4.21
CA SER A 192 13.36 -11.97 5.21
C SER A 192 13.74 -11.33 6.54
N LYS A 193 14.04 -10.04 6.52
CA LYS A 193 14.45 -9.28 7.69
C LYS A 193 13.21 -8.74 8.42
N PRO A 194 13.27 -8.62 9.77
CA PRO A 194 12.27 -7.86 10.49
C PRO A 194 12.16 -6.45 9.89
N SER A 195 10.93 -5.93 9.76
CA SER A 195 10.75 -4.53 9.41
C SER A 195 11.36 -3.66 10.50
N GLU A 196 11.98 -2.55 10.11
CA GLU A 196 12.40 -1.54 11.08
C GLU A 196 11.17 -1.08 11.88
N ALA A 197 11.35 -0.86 13.18
CA ALA A 197 10.30 -0.36 14.07
C ALA A 197 10.06 1.15 13.86
N THR A 198 9.95 1.58 12.59
CA THR A 198 9.52 2.91 12.18
C THR A 198 8.06 2.87 11.77
N TYR A 199 7.38 4.01 11.78
CA TYR A 199 5.98 4.05 11.35
C TYR A 199 5.80 3.51 9.93
N ALA A 200 6.65 3.92 8.98
CA ALA A 200 6.62 3.45 7.59
C ALA A 200 7.03 1.97 7.44
N GLY A 201 7.87 1.44 8.34
CA GLY A 201 8.18 0.01 8.39
C GLY A 201 6.99 -0.82 8.89
N VAL A 202 6.26 -0.31 9.88
CA VAL A 202 5.09 -0.96 10.46
C VAL A 202 3.87 -0.84 9.55
N PHE A 203 3.60 0.31 8.95
CA PHE A 203 2.48 0.52 8.04
C PHE A 203 3.01 0.94 6.66
N PRO A 204 3.62 0.01 5.92
CA PRO A 204 4.26 0.34 4.65
C PRO A 204 3.21 0.74 3.63
N SER A 205 3.43 1.78 2.83
CA SER A 205 2.49 2.12 1.74
C SER A 205 2.56 1.12 0.57
N ARG A 206 3.66 0.38 0.46
CA ARG A 206 3.96 -0.60 -0.59
C ARG A 206 4.75 -1.77 -0.02
N LEU A 207 4.60 -2.94 -0.63
CA LEU A 207 5.23 -4.18 -0.16
C LEU A 207 6.19 -4.80 -1.15
N ASP A 208 6.50 -4.12 -2.24
CA ASP A 208 7.38 -4.67 -3.27
C ASP A 208 8.79 -4.96 -2.73
N PRO A 209 9.20 -6.24 -2.64
CA PRO A 209 10.52 -6.60 -2.13
C PRO A 209 11.55 -6.52 -3.25
N LYS A 210 12.76 -6.03 -3.00
CA LYS A 210 13.90 -6.34 -3.90
C LYS A 210 14.40 -7.77 -3.72
N ARG A 211 14.41 -8.24 -2.47
CA ARG A 211 14.97 -9.53 -2.08
C ARG A 211 14.09 -10.23 -1.04
N CYS A 212 14.16 -11.55 -1.00
CA CYS A 212 13.67 -12.34 0.13
C CYS A 212 14.55 -13.58 0.29
N VAL A 213 15.27 -13.66 1.41
CA VAL A 213 16.07 -14.83 1.78
C VAL A 213 15.18 -15.88 2.46
N LEU A 214 15.20 -17.11 1.97
CA LEU A 214 14.30 -18.18 2.42
C LEU A 214 15.02 -19.26 3.26
N GLY A 215 16.36 -19.30 3.22
CA GLY A 215 17.17 -20.32 3.88
C GLY A 215 17.25 -21.63 3.07
N GLU A 216 17.74 -22.68 3.74
CA GLU A 216 17.84 -24.03 3.18
C GLU A 216 16.45 -24.67 3.01
N LEU A 217 16.20 -25.24 1.83
CA LEU A 217 14.97 -25.97 1.55
C LEU A 217 15.12 -27.45 1.92
N LYS A 218 14.29 -27.92 2.84
CA LYS A 218 14.16 -29.35 3.13
C LYS A 218 13.21 -29.97 2.10
N GLU A 219 13.76 -30.78 1.20
CA GLU A 219 13.01 -31.33 0.05
C GLU A 219 11.84 -32.26 0.47
N ASP A 220 11.86 -32.75 1.70
CA ASP A 220 10.80 -33.58 2.30
C ASP A 220 9.71 -32.77 3.02
N ASP A 221 9.93 -31.48 3.29
CA ASP A 221 8.94 -30.59 3.91
C ASP A 221 8.04 -29.94 2.85
N ALA A 222 6.94 -30.61 2.54
CA ALA A 222 5.95 -30.12 1.58
C ALA A 222 5.39 -28.74 1.95
N LEU A 223 5.21 -28.43 3.24
CA LEU A 223 4.70 -27.14 3.67
C LEU A 223 5.74 -26.03 3.43
N GLN A 224 7.03 -26.32 3.69
CA GLN A 224 8.10 -25.37 3.37
C GLN A 224 8.15 -25.06 1.87
N ILE A 225 8.01 -26.07 1.01
CA ILE A 225 7.92 -25.91 -0.45
C ILE A 225 6.72 -25.03 -0.83
N GLU A 226 5.54 -25.28 -0.25
CA GLU A 226 4.35 -24.43 -0.47
C GLU A 226 4.61 -22.97 -0.08
N PHE A 227 5.25 -22.71 1.07
CA PHE A 227 5.61 -21.35 1.48
C PHE A 227 6.59 -20.67 0.53
N PHE A 228 7.62 -21.38 0.05
CA PHE A 228 8.62 -20.80 -0.84
C PHE A 228 7.97 -20.36 -2.15
N ARG A 229 7.04 -21.18 -2.67
CA ARG A 229 6.25 -20.84 -3.85
C ARG A 229 5.34 -19.65 -3.62
N ALA A 230 4.55 -19.68 -2.56
CA ALA A 230 3.62 -18.60 -2.24
C ALA A 230 4.35 -17.26 -2.02
N LEU A 231 5.51 -17.29 -1.37
CA LEU A 231 6.37 -16.10 -1.20
C LEU A 231 6.91 -15.59 -2.53
N ALA A 232 7.38 -16.47 -3.43
CA ALA A 232 7.86 -16.07 -4.76
C ALA A 232 6.74 -15.46 -5.62
N GLU A 233 5.54 -16.06 -5.58
CA GLU A 233 4.35 -15.56 -6.28
C GLU A 233 3.90 -14.20 -5.73
N ALA A 234 3.82 -14.07 -4.40
CA ALA A 234 3.51 -12.81 -3.72
C ALA A 234 4.54 -11.72 -4.04
N ALA A 235 5.83 -12.05 -4.04
CA ALA A 235 6.92 -11.13 -4.35
C ALA A 235 6.84 -10.64 -5.80
N ALA A 236 6.70 -11.55 -6.75
CA ALA A 236 6.58 -11.24 -8.17
C ALA A 236 5.34 -10.38 -8.46
N ALA A 237 4.20 -10.73 -7.86
CA ALA A 237 2.96 -9.98 -8.04
C ALA A 237 3.00 -8.58 -7.41
N SER A 238 3.60 -8.44 -6.23
CA SER A 238 3.74 -7.13 -5.56
C SER A 238 4.71 -6.21 -6.30
N ALA A 239 5.84 -6.75 -6.78
CA ALA A 239 6.79 -6.00 -7.59
C ALA A 239 6.18 -5.51 -8.93
N ARG A 240 5.34 -6.34 -9.55
CA ARG A 240 4.67 -5.99 -10.80
C ARG A 240 3.55 -4.96 -10.63
N SER A 241 2.66 -5.16 -9.64
CA SER A 241 1.59 -4.21 -9.29
C SER A 241 2.17 -2.80 -9.04
N THR A 242 3.27 -2.80 -8.29
CA THR A 242 4.40 -1.86 -8.32
C THR A 242 4.56 -0.99 -9.58
N ALA A 243 5.21 -1.61 -10.55
CA ALA A 243 5.56 -1.02 -11.81
C ALA A 243 4.35 -0.57 -12.65
N ASP A 244 3.26 -1.35 -12.61
CA ASP A 244 2.03 -1.04 -13.37
C ASP A 244 1.34 0.21 -12.83
N ALA A 245 1.29 0.39 -11.50
CA ALA A 245 0.73 1.58 -10.86
C ALA A 245 1.52 2.84 -11.22
N LEU A 246 2.86 2.78 -11.19
CA LEU A 246 3.73 3.89 -11.60
C LEU A 246 3.60 4.21 -13.09
N SER A 247 3.31 3.21 -13.91
CA SER A 247 3.07 3.37 -15.34
C SER A 247 1.67 3.92 -15.68
N GLY A 248 0.81 4.14 -14.67
CA GLY A 248 -0.56 4.61 -14.84
C GLY A 248 -1.51 3.55 -15.40
N ILE A 249 -1.09 2.28 -15.46
CA ILE A 249 -1.89 1.17 -15.98
C ILE A 249 -2.67 0.54 -14.81
N ARG A 250 -3.68 1.23 -14.28
CA ARG A 250 -4.65 0.58 -13.37
C ARG A 250 -5.74 -0.09 -14.19
N ARG A 251 -5.81 -1.42 -14.14
CA ARG A 251 -6.95 -2.17 -14.68
C ARG A 251 -8.13 -2.02 -13.72
N ILE A 252 -9.15 -1.27 -14.11
CA ILE A 252 -10.44 -1.21 -13.43
C ILE A 252 -11.21 -2.46 -13.84
N THR A 253 -10.85 -3.61 -13.27
CA THR A 253 -11.61 -4.85 -13.45
C THR A 253 -11.97 -5.36 -12.07
N GLY A 254 -13.26 -5.60 -11.80
CA GLY A 254 -13.77 -6.07 -10.50
C GLY A 254 -13.39 -7.51 -10.13
N GLU A 255 -12.41 -8.11 -10.82
CA GLU A 255 -11.78 -9.36 -10.40
C GLU A 255 -10.60 -9.04 -9.48
N PHE A 256 -10.41 -9.87 -8.44
CA PHE A 256 -9.21 -9.79 -7.60
C PHE A 256 -7.96 -9.82 -8.48
N ASP A 257 -7.12 -8.81 -8.32
CA ASP A 257 -5.86 -8.76 -9.03
C ASP A 257 -4.97 -9.97 -8.65
N ILE A 258 -3.95 -10.22 -9.47
CA ILE A 258 -3.07 -11.38 -9.27
C ILE A 258 -2.34 -11.28 -7.92
N GLN A 259 -2.03 -10.06 -7.45
CA GLN A 259 -1.40 -9.82 -6.15
C GLN A 259 -2.31 -10.27 -5.01
N THR A 260 -3.56 -9.86 -5.00
CA THR A 260 -4.55 -10.23 -3.97
C THR A 260 -4.68 -11.74 -3.87
N ARG A 261 -4.80 -12.44 -5.01
CA ARG A 261 -4.93 -13.90 -5.01
C ARG A 261 -3.70 -14.60 -4.42
N ALA A 262 -2.49 -14.11 -4.75
CA ALA A 262 -1.26 -14.63 -4.15
C ALA A 262 -1.18 -14.36 -2.64
N MET A 263 -1.58 -13.17 -2.20
CA MET A 263 -1.56 -12.81 -0.77
C MET A 263 -2.63 -13.55 0.05
N LEU A 264 -3.80 -13.81 -0.52
CA LEU A 264 -4.82 -14.67 0.11
C LEU A 264 -4.34 -16.12 0.23
N HIS A 265 -3.67 -16.65 -0.80
CA HIS A 265 -3.05 -17.98 -0.68
C HIS A 265 -1.97 -18.01 0.41
N LEU A 266 -1.15 -16.97 0.50
CA LEU A 266 -0.16 -16.82 1.57
C LEU A 266 -0.82 -16.71 2.96
N ARG A 267 -1.95 -15.99 3.07
CA ARG A 267 -2.77 -15.93 4.31
C ARG A 267 -3.17 -17.33 4.76
N ASP A 268 -3.76 -18.11 3.86
CA ASP A 268 -4.25 -19.45 4.20
C ASP A 268 -3.11 -20.39 4.63
N LEU A 269 -1.93 -20.24 4.04
CA LEU A 269 -0.72 -20.93 4.47
C LEU A 269 -0.27 -20.52 5.89
N VAL A 270 -0.24 -19.22 6.17
CA VAL A 270 0.11 -18.68 7.50
C VAL A 270 -0.89 -19.14 8.55
N VAL A 271 -2.20 -19.11 8.27
CA VAL A 271 -3.24 -19.62 9.17
C VAL A 271 -3.05 -21.10 9.46
N ARG A 272 -2.84 -21.93 8.42
CA ARG A 272 -2.57 -23.37 8.58
C ARG A 272 -1.30 -23.64 9.39
N ALA A 273 -0.24 -22.87 9.17
CA ALA A 273 1.04 -23.04 9.87
C ALA A 273 0.96 -22.63 11.34
N ALA A 274 0.18 -21.58 11.66
CA ALA A 274 0.00 -21.09 13.03
C ALA A 274 -0.73 -22.09 13.95
N LEU A 275 -1.35 -23.13 13.39
CA LEU A 275 -1.98 -24.23 14.13
C LEU A 275 -1.01 -25.40 14.39
N ARG A 276 0.20 -25.37 13.81
CA ARG A 276 1.19 -26.44 13.96
C ARG A 276 2.14 -26.16 15.13
N PRO A 277 2.60 -27.19 15.87
CA PRO A 277 3.62 -27.01 16.90
C PRO A 277 4.97 -26.51 16.37
N HIS A 278 5.31 -26.89 15.14
CA HIS A 278 6.56 -26.54 14.48
C HIS A 278 6.25 -26.03 13.08
N ALA A 279 6.34 -24.71 12.89
CA ALA A 279 6.23 -24.07 11.59
C ALA A 279 7.61 -23.98 10.91
N PRO A 280 7.69 -24.07 9.58
CA PRO A 280 8.95 -23.88 8.86
C PRO A 280 9.45 -22.43 9.02
N GLY A 281 10.76 -22.21 8.91
CA GLY A 281 11.36 -20.87 9.08
C GLY A 281 10.79 -19.81 8.13
N SER A 282 10.39 -20.22 6.91
CA SER A 282 9.72 -19.35 5.93
C SER A 282 8.34 -18.87 6.38
N ALA A 283 7.69 -19.54 7.33
CA ALA A 283 6.39 -19.10 7.87
C ALA A 283 6.50 -17.76 8.61
N MET A 284 7.64 -17.49 9.27
CA MET A 284 7.88 -16.20 9.93
C MET A 284 8.02 -15.07 8.91
N THR A 285 8.77 -15.28 7.83
CA THR A 285 8.86 -14.34 6.70
C THR A 285 7.49 -14.10 6.07
N ALA A 286 6.73 -15.17 5.83
CA ALA A 286 5.36 -15.08 5.33
C ALA A 286 4.43 -14.29 6.27
N ALA A 287 4.53 -14.49 7.59
CA ALA A 287 3.78 -13.75 8.59
C ALA A 287 4.07 -12.24 8.54
N ARG A 288 5.34 -11.85 8.42
CA ARG A 288 5.74 -10.43 8.28
C ARG A 288 5.14 -9.79 7.04
N VAL A 289 5.28 -10.45 5.90
CA VAL A 289 4.78 -9.98 4.60
C VAL A 289 3.26 -9.88 4.61
N LEU A 290 2.59 -10.92 5.11
CA LEU A 290 1.14 -10.97 5.21
C LEU A 290 0.60 -9.82 6.05
N THR A 291 1.15 -9.58 7.25
CA THR A 291 0.66 -8.50 8.11
C THR A 291 0.89 -7.13 7.50
N GLY A 292 2.02 -6.93 6.81
CA GLY A 292 2.24 -5.72 6.03
C GLY A 292 1.12 -5.49 5.02
N TRP A 293 0.72 -6.52 4.27
CA TRP A 293 -0.36 -6.44 3.28
C TRP A 293 -1.73 -6.27 3.87
N LEU A 294 -2.04 -7.07 4.89
CA LEU A 294 -3.29 -6.91 5.61
C LEU A 294 -3.36 -5.53 6.27
N SER A 295 -2.26 -4.80 6.51
CA SER A 295 -2.33 -3.45 7.07
C SER A 295 -2.64 -2.37 6.03
N THR A 296 -2.35 -2.62 4.75
CA THR A 296 -2.60 -1.70 3.62
C THR A 296 -3.86 -2.01 2.84
N TRP A 297 -4.46 -3.18 3.09
CA TRP A 297 -5.59 -3.67 2.32
C TRP A 297 -6.83 -2.79 2.49
N ASP A 298 -7.36 -2.35 1.33
CA ASP A 298 -8.58 -1.56 1.17
C ASP A 298 -9.70 -2.31 0.41
N GLY A 299 -9.47 -3.58 0.07
CA GLY A 299 -10.43 -4.41 -0.67
C GLY A 299 -11.44 -5.16 0.22
N PRO A 300 -12.24 -6.07 -0.37
CA PRO A 300 -13.45 -6.62 0.25
C PRO A 300 -13.22 -7.78 1.25
N ILE A 301 -12.05 -7.87 1.88
CA ILE A 301 -11.82 -8.91 2.90
C ILE A 301 -12.57 -8.50 4.15
N ASP A 302 -13.35 -9.41 4.72
CA ASP A 302 -14.09 -9.14 5.95
C ASP A 302 -13.13 -8.83 7.11
N ALA A 303 -13.59 -8.01 8.07
CA ALA A 303 -12.78 -7.62 9.21
C ALA A 303 -12.37 -8.82 10.08
N GLU A 304 -13.23 -9.82 10.22
CA GLU A 304 -12.95 -11.05 10.98
C GLU A 304 -11.87 -11.88 10.28
N ASP A 305 -12.01 -12.11 8.97
CA ASP A 305 -11.01 -12.82 8.15
C ASP A 305 -9.65 -12.09 8.16
N ARG A 306 -9.67 -10.76 8.11
CA ARG A 306 -8.47 -9.93 8.20
C ARG A 306 -7.81 -10.09 9.57
N LEU A 307 -8.58 -10.05 10.65
CA LEU A 307 -8.08 -10.23 12.02
C LEU A 307 -7.50 -11.63 12.24
N GLU A 308 -8.14 -12.69 11.73
CA GLU A 308 -7.64 -14.06 11.81
C GLU A 308 -6.22 -14.16 11.21
N GLY A 309 -5.98 -13.50 10.08
CA GLY A 309 -4.67 -13.44 9.44
C GLY A 309 -3.61 -12.76 10.31
N PHE A 310 -3.95 -11.65 10.98
CA PHE A 310 -3.05 -10.98 11.94
C PHE A 310 -2.74 -11.86 13.15
N GLU A 311 -3.75 -12.51 13.73
CA GLU A 311 -3.60 -13.40 14.88
C GLU A 311 -2.70 -14.61 14.54
N ALA A 312 -2.91 -15.22 13.38
CA ALA A 312 -2.08 -16.32 12.90
C ALA A 312 -0.62 -15.88 12.70
N ALA A 313 -0.41 -14.74 12.05
CA ALA A 313 0.94 -14.19 11.85
C ALA A 313 1.64 -13.86 13.16
N ALA A 314 0.93 -13.27 14.14
CA ALA A 314 1.49 -12.95 15.44
C ALA A 314 1.88 -14.17 16.27
N ARG A 315 1.22 -15.33 16.07
CA ARG A 315 1.64 -16.60 16.67
C ARG A 315 2.95 -17.12 16.07
N LEU A 316 3.19 -16.88 14.79
CA LEU A 316 4.39 -17.31 14.07
C LEU A 316 5.57 -16.35 14.26
N ALA A 317 5.30 -15.07 14.55
CA ALA A 317 6.30 -14.04 14.80
C ALA A 317 5.98 -13.26 16.11
N PRO A 318 5.99 -13.93 17.28
CA PRO A 318 5.58 -13.30 18.54
C PRO A 318 6.51 -12.18 19.00
N ASP A 319 7.80 -12.28 18.65
CA ASP A 319 8.84 -11.33 19.05
C ASP A 319 9.10 -10.24 18.00
N ASP A 320 8.30 -10.20 16.93
CA ASP A 320 8.43 -9.18 15.89
C ASP A 320 7.56 -7.94 16.24
N PRO A 321 8.17 -6.79 16.56
CA PRO A 321 7.44 -5.62 17.03
C PRO A 321 6.50 -5.06 15.95
N ALA A 322 6.87 -5.12 14.67
CA ALA A 322 6.01 -4.63 13.60
C ALA A 322 4.76 -5.51 13.45
N VAL A 323 4.92 -6.83 13.57
CA VAL A 323 3.79 -7.77 13.59
C VAL A 323 2.86 -7.49 14.77
N GLN A 324 3.40 -7.28 15.98
CA GLN A 324 2.58 -7.00 17.17
C GLN A 324 1.86 -5.65 17.08
N LEU A 325 2.51 -4.60 16.55
CA LEU A 325 1.88 -3.28 16.34
C LEU A 325 0.75 -3.35 15.31
N ARG A 326 0.92 -4.13 14.23
CA ARG A 326 -0.15 -4.33 13.24
C ARG A 326 -1.31 -5.14 13.82
N LEU A 327 -1.03 -6.17 14.62
CA LEU A 327 -2.06 -6.93 15.32
C LEU A 327 -2.85 -6.03 16.29
N ALA A 328 -2.17 -5.19 17.05
CA ALA A 328 -2.81 -4.22 17.94
C ALA A 328 -3.77 -3.32 17.16
N ALA A 329 -3.31 -2.78 16.02
CA ALA A 329 -4.14 -1.96 15.15
C ALA A 329 -5.39 -2.72 14.65
N ALA A 330 -5.22 -3.99 14.25
CA ALA A 330 -6.30 -4.84 13.76
C ALA A 330 -7.35 -5.16 14.84
N ARG A 331 -6.91 -5.47 16.06
CA ARG A 331 -7.83 -5.72 17.19
C ARG A 331 -8.65 -4.49 17.53
N LEU A 332 -8.02 -3.32 17.56
CA LEU A 332 -8.73 -2.05 17.79
C LEU A 332 -9.73 -1.75 16.67
N ALA A 333 -9.36 -2.03 15.41
CA ALA A 333 -10.26 -1.91 14.27
C ALA A 333 -11.47 -2.86 14.34
N ALA A 334 -11.27 -4.05 14.92
CA ALA A 334 -12.31 -5.03 15.19
C ALA A 334 -13.12 -4.75 16.48
N LEU A 335 -12.92 -3.58 17.11
CA LEU A 335 -13.58 -3.18 18.37
C LEU A 335 -13.24 -4.09 19.57
N GLU A 336 -12.11 -4.80 19.51
CA GLU A 336 -11.58 -5.60 20.61
C GLU A 336 -10.64 -4.78 21.51
N ASP A 337 -11.12 -3.64 22.03
CA ASP A 337 -10.33 -2.63 22.74
C ASP A 337 -9.37 -3.21 23.79
N ALA A 338 -9.85 -4.13 24.63
CA ALA A 338 -9.04 -4.72 25.70
C ALA A 338 -7.87 -5.55 25.15
N SER A 339 -8.15 -6.42 24.16
CA SER A 339 -7.14 -7.24 23.49
C SER A 339 -6.17 -6.41 22.65
N GLY A 340 -6.65 -5.31 22.07
CA GLY A 340 -5.85 -4.34 21.32
C GLY A 340 -4.88 -3.58 22.22
N ILE A 341 -5.35 -3.07 23.38
CA ILE A 341 -4.49 -2.40 24.37
C ILE A 341 -3.44 -3.37 24.92
N GLU A 342 -3.78 -4.64 25.16
CA GLU A 342 -2.80 -5.65 25.59
C GLU A 342 -1.74 -5.91 24.52
N ALA A 343 -2.13 -5.95 23.23
CA ALA A 343 -1.18 -6.05 22.13
C ALA A 343 -0.27 -4.81 22.04
N ILE A 344 -0.79 -3.59 22.30
CA ILE A 344 0.03 -2.36 22.42
C ILE A 344 1.07 -2.50 23.54
N ARG A 345 0.69 -3.02 24.73
CA ARG A 345 1.65 -3.23 25.83
C ARG A 345 2.78 -4.18 25.42
N ARG A 346 2.44 -5.30 24.79
CA ARG A 346 3.43 -6.25 24.28
C ARG A 346 4.35 -5.60 23.25
N ALA A 347 3.79 -4.85 22.32
CA ALA A 347 4.56 -4.12 21.32
C ALA A 347 5.51 -3.08 21.95
N ASP A 348 5.05 -2.27 22.90
CA ASP A 348 5.89 -1.28 23.62
C ASP A 348 7.11 -1.96 24.26
N MET A 349 6.92 -3.11 24.93
CA MET A 349 8.03 -3.88 25.51
C MET A 349 9.05 -4.34 24.46
N LEU A 350 8.57 -4.88 23.33
CA LEU A 350 9.45 -5.33 22.25
C LEU A 350 10.23 -4.16 21.64
N VAL A 351 9.55 -3.05 21.34
CA VAL A 351 10.16 -1.86 20.73
C VAL A 351 11.20 -1.24 21.66
N ARG A 352 10.93 -1.14 22.97
CA ARG A 352 11.92 -0.64 23.96
C ARG A 352 13.12 -1.57 24.12
N GLY A 353 12.96 -2.87 23.85
CA GLY A 353 14.06 -3.82 23.83
C GLY A 353 15.03 -3.62 22.65
N MET A 354 14.64 -2.84 21.64
CA MET A 354 15.48 -2.54 20.49
C MET A 354 16.38 -1.32 20.74
N ASN A 355 17.52 -1.27 20.05
CA ASN A 355 18.40 -0.11 20.07
C ASN A 355 17.85 0.97 19.11
N MET A 356 16.97 1.85 19.61
CA MET A 356 16.16 2.77 18.80
C MET A 356 16.78 4.17 18.61
N ARG A 357 18.09 4.36 18.89
CA ARG A 357 18.68 5.71 19.02
C ARG A 357 18.66 6.58 17.75
N ASP A 358 18.49 5.98 16.58
CA ASP A 358 18.60 6.67 15.28
C ASP A 358 17.33 6.57 14.41
N LEU A 359 16.18 6.22 15.02
CA LEU A 359 14.95 6.05 14.25
C LEU A 359 14.23 7.38 14.01
N PRO A 360 13.64 7.58 12.82
CA PRO A 360 12.81 8.74 12.53
C PRO A 360 11.66 8.88 13.53
N ASP A 361 11.34 10.12 13.89
CA ASP A 361 10.19 10.43 14.72
C ASP A 361 8.89 9.94 14.05
N PRO A 362 8.08 9.08 14.70
CA PRO A 362 6.82 8.62 14.15
C PRO A 362 5.69 9.65 14.23
N LEU A 363 5.82 10.73 15.02
CA LEU A 363 4.73 11.70 15.24
C LEU A 363 4.21 12.39 13.98
N PRO A 364 5.06 12.82 13.02
CA PRO A 364 4.56 13.39 11.77
C PRO A 364 3.63 12.44 10.99
N PHE A 365 3.83 11.12 11.10
CA PHE A 365 2.94 10.14 10.49
C PHE A 365 1.61 10.02 11.24
N VAL A 366 1.64 10.08 12.57
CA VAL A 366 0.43 10.08 13.41
C VAL A 366 -0.43 11.31 13.09
N GLN A 367 0.19 12.48 13.00
CA GLN A 367 -0.48 13.73 12.64
C GLN A 367 -1.06 13.66 11.22
N SER A 368 -0.28 13.14 10.26
CA SER A 368 -0.75 12.92 8.89
C SER A 368 -1.99 12.01 8.83
N GLU A 369 -2.05 10.94 9.62
CA GLU A 369 -3.26 10.09 9.70
C GLU A 369 -4.45 10.84 10.31
N LEU A 370 -4.23 11.64 11.36
CA LEU A 370 -5.29 12.46 11.97
C LEU A 370 -5.82 13.51 10.99
N GLU A 371 -4.96 14.13 10.18
CA GLU A 371 -5.33 15.19 9.25
C GLU A 371 -5.88 14.68 7.92
N CYS A 372 -5.22 13.70 7.32
CA CYS A 372 -5.42 13.25 5.94
C CYS A 372 -6.03 11.84 5.82
N GLY A 373 -6.36 11.21 6.93
CA GLY A 373 -6.95 9.88 6.94
C GLY A 373 -8.26 9.77 6.18
N LEU A 374 -8.50 8.59 5.60
CA LEU A 374 -9.72 8.34 4.84
C LEU A 374 -10.89 8.01 5.77
N VAL A 375 -11.96 8.79 5.68
CA VAL A 375 -13.23 8.49 6.37
C VAL A 375 -13.78 7.16 5.83
N GLY A 376 -13.80 6.14 6.69
CA GLY A 376 -14.23 4.79 6.34
C GLY A 376 -13.12 3.74 6.42
N ASP A 377 -11.85 4.15 6.54
CA ASP A 377 -10.77 3.22 6.86
C ASP A 377 -10.95 2.71 8.30
N THR A 378 -11.20 1.40 8.44
CA THR A 378 -11.44 0.78 9.74
C THR A 378 -10.18 0.66 10.58
N MET A 379 -8.99 0.65 9.96
CA MET A 379 -7.71 0.46 10.64
C MET A 379 -7.11 1.74 11.20
N ILE A 380 -7.62 2.91 10.80
CA ILE A 380 -6.97 4.20 11.07
C ILE A 380 -6.72 4.46 12.56
N VAL A 381 -7.71 4.20 13.42
CA VAL A 381 -7.59 4.37 14.88
C VAL A 381 -6.51 3.45 15.44
N GLY A 382 -6.47 2.21 14.94
CA GLY A 382 -5.45 1.24 15.28
C GLY A 382 -4.04 1.68 14.86
N ARG A 383 -3.90 2.23 13.64
CA ARG A 383 -2.61 2.74 13.13
C ARG A 383 -2.11 3.95 13.93
N ILE A 384 -3.02 4.86 14.29
CA ILE A 384 -2.73 5.99 15.18
C ILE A 384 -2.25 5.47 16.54
N ALA A 385 -2.98 4.53 17.15
CA ALA A 385 -2.59 3.93 18.43
C ALA A 385 -1.20 3.28 18.40
N SER A 386 -0.89 2.53 17.33
CA SER A 386 0.42 1.91 17.13
C SER A 386 1.52 2.94 16.86
N GLY A 387 1.23 4.03 16.15
CA GLY A 387 2.15 5.15 15.98
C GLY A 387 2.46 5.89 17.28
N LEU A 388 1.45 6.09 18.14
CA LEU A 388 1.63 6.62 19.49
C LEU A 388 2.45 5.68 20.37
N CYS A 389 2.28 4.36 20.23
CA CYS A 389 3.13 3.38 20.88
C CYS A 389 4.58 3.50 20.45
N LEU A 390 4.84 3.64 19.14
CA LEU A 390 6.21 3.88 18.63
C LEU A 390 6.79 5.17 19.21
N ALA A 391 6.05 6.28 19.14
CA ALA A 391 6.48 7.57 19.67
C ALA A 391 6.84 7.45 21.15
N ALA A 392 5.95 6.82 21.92
CA ALA A 392 6.16 6.64 23.35
C ALA A 392 7.34 5.72 23.70
N ALA A 393 7.60 4.72 22.86
CA ALA A 393 8.73 3.82 23.03
C ALA A 393 10.07 4.51 22.74
N THR A 394 10.10 5.44 21.77
CA THR A 394 11.31 6.16 21.35
C THR A 394 11.57 7.46 22.12
N SER A 395 10.55 8.06 22.73
CA SER A 395 10.68 9.33 23.45
C SER A 395 11.07 9.15 24.92
N PRO A 396 11.85 10.09 25.50
CA PRO A 396 12.04 10.18 26.95
C PRO A 396 10.70 10.42 27.67
N GLY A 397 10.54 9.89 28.89
CA GLY A 397 9.29 9.97 29.64
C GLY A 397 8.81 11.39 29.95
N SER A 398 9.72 12.37 30.04
CA SER A 398 9.37 13.78 30.20
C SER A 398 8.63 14.36 28.99
N VAL A 399 8.86 13.80 27.79
CA VAL A 399 8.26 14.25 26.52
C VAL A 399 6.84 13.71 26.36
N LEU A 400 6.50 12.59 27.01
CA LEU A 400 5.18 11.95 26.90
C LEU A 400 4.02 12.82 27.40
N ALA A 401 4.27 13.73 28.34
CA ALA A 401 3.23 14.64 28.82
C ALA A 401 2.87 15.68 27.76
N TYR A 402 3.89 16.26 27.10
CA TYR A 402 3.69 17.20 26.00
C TYR A 402 3.04 16.51 24.80
N LEU A 403 3.47 15.27 24.51
CA LEU A 403 2.85 14.47 23.45
C LEU A 403 1.35 14.25 23.67
N GLU A 404 0.93 13.99 24.91
CA GLU A 404 -0.51 13.84 25.20
C GLU A 404 -1.27 15.14 24.91
N GLU A 405 -0.75 16.30 25.33
CA GLU A 405 -1.38 17.60 25.09
C GLU A 405 -1.50 17.92 23.60
N ASP A 406 -0.42 17.72 22.84
CA ASP A 406 -0.39 17.98 21.39
C ASP A 406 -1.36 17.05 20.63
N VAL A 407 -1.32 15.75 20.91
CA VAL A 407 -2.21 14.77 20.25
C VAL A 407 -3.67 15.00 20.65
N LEU A 408 -3.95 15.45 21.88
CA LEU A 408 -5.30 15.81 22.30
C LEU A 408 -5.86 16.99 21.50
N ASP A 409 -5.03 17.99 21.22
CA ASP A 409 -5.43 19.13 20.39
C ASP A 409 -5.64 18.68 18.93
N ASP A 410 -4.71 17.90 18.37
CA ASP A 410 -4.84 17.35 17.01
C ASP A 410 -6.10 16.49 16.85
N MET A 411 -6.39 15.61 17.82
CA MET A 411 -7.61 14.78 17.82
C MET A 411 -8.89 15.61 17.91
N ARG A 412 -8.85 16.81 18.50
CA ARG A 412 -10.03 17.68 18.61
C ARG A 412 -10.45 18.26 17.26
N TYR A 413 -9.48 18.56 16.41
CA TYR A 413 -9.72 19.16 15.08
C TYR A 413 -9.59 18.16 13.92
N SER A 414 -9.17 16.94 14.21
CA SER A 414 -9.05 15.86 13.23
C SER A 414 -10.36 15.60 12.49
N PRO A 415 -10.41 15.74 11.16
CA PRO A 415 -11.61 15.45 10.37
C PRO A 415 -12.01 13.97 10.44
N VAL A 416 -11.03 13.07 10.63
CA VAL A 416 -11.24 11.62 10.74
C VAL A 416 -12.07 11.27 11.98
N LEU A 417 -11.91 12.03 13.06
CA LEU A 417 -12.55 11.74 14.35
C LEU A 417 -13.85 12.52 14.59
N ILE A 418 -14.30 13.35 13.65
CA ILE A 418 -15.57 14.08 13.78
C ILE A 418 -16.74 13.09 13.88
N GLY A 419 -17.46 13.14 15.01
CA GLY A 419 -18.56 12.21 15.30
C GLY A 419 -18.12 10.82 15.77
N ARG A 420 -16.82 10.61 16.02
CA ARG A 420 -16.23 9.34 16.49
C ARG A 420 -15.69 9.48 17.91
N ASP A 421 -16.53 9.98 18.81
CA ASP A 421 -16.19 10.15 20.23
C ASP A 421 -15.65 8.88 20.92
N PRO A 422 -16.17 7.67 20.65
CA PRO A 422 -15.62 6.43 21.20
C PRO A 422 -14.16 6.21 20.82
N ASP A 423 -13.78 6.50 19.58
CA ASP A 423 -12.41 6.28 19.08
C ASP A 423 -11.43 7.26 19.70
N ARG A 424 -11.84 8.52 19.86
CA ARG A 424 -11.05 9.52 20.59
C ARG A 424 -10.82 9.07 22.04
N LEU A 425 -11.86 8.57 22.72
CA LEU A 425 -11.72 8.03 24.07
C LEU A 425 -10.81 6.81 24.12
N LEU A 426 -10.83 5.96 23.10
CA LEU A 426 -9.93 4.81 22.97
C LEU A 426 -8.47 5.24 22.82
N LEU A 427 -8.18 6.21 21.95
CA LEU A 427 -6.82 6.77 21.80
C LEU A 427 -6.31 7.41 23.10
N MET A 428 -7.18 8.12 23.83
CA MET A 428 -6.84 8.63 25.15
C MET A 428 -6.53 7.52 26.17
N LYS A 429 -7.25 6.40 26.12
CA LYS A 429 -6.95 5.22 26.96
C LYS A 429 -5.58 4.63 26.60
N VAL A 430 -5.26 4.53 25.31
CA VAL A 430 -3.95 4.05 24.83
C VAL A 430 -2.82 4.95 25.35
N LEU A 431 -2.94 6.28 25.22
CA LEU A 431 -1.94 7.23 25.72
C LEU A 431 -1.68 7.09 27.23
N ARG A 432 -2.76 7.04 28.02
CA ARG A 432 -2.66 6.86 29.48
C ARG A 432 -2.00 5.53 29.85
N GLU A 433 -2.29 4.49 29.09
CA GLU A 433 -1.68 3.18 29.28
C GLU A 433 -0.17 3.23 28.99
N LEU A 434 0.25 3.84 27.87
CA LEU A 434 1.65 4.01 27.53
C LEU A 434 2.41 4.83 28.59
N GLN A 435 1.80 5.90 29.11
CA GLN A 435 2.37 6.67 30.22
C GLN A 435 2.53 5.82 31.49
N ARG A 436 1.55 4.97 31.81
CA ARG A 436 1.60 4.06 32.96
C ARG A 436 2.77 3.09 32.83
N LEU A 437 2.96 2.48 31.65
CA LEU A 437 4.09 1.60 31.36
C LEU A 437 5.43 2.34 31.52
N HIS A 438 5.53 3.56 30.99
CA HIS A 438 6.76 4.33 31.04
C HIS A 438 7.16 4.70 32.48
N ARG A 439 6.19 5.11 33.31
CA ARG A 439 6.43 5.40 34.74
C ARG A 439 6.89 4.15 35.50
N ALA A 440 6.30 3.00 35.20
CA ALA A 440 6.70 1.73 35.81
C ALA A 440 8.16 1.37 35.45
N SER A 441 8.53 1.50 34.17
CA SER A 441 9.90 1.24 33.71
C SER A 441 10.93 2.19 34.33
N GLY A 442 10.62 3.49 34.40
CA GLY A 442 11.51 4.48 35.03
C GLY A 442 11.76 4.22 36.51
N SER A 443 10.75 3.75 37.25
CA SER A 443 10.90 3.39 38.66
C SER A 443 11.79 2.15 38.86
N ALA A 444 11.72 1.17 37.96
CA ALA A 444 12.56 -0.03 38.02
C ALA A 444 14.04 0.28 37.77
N THR A 445 14.34 1.17 36.80
CA THR A 445 15.72 1.59 36.51
C THR A 445 16.35 2.44 37.62
N GLN A 446 15.56 3.18 38.40
CA GLN A 446 16.08 3.94 39.54
C GLN A 446 16.33 3.07 40.79
N ALA A 447 15.68 1.92 40.89
CA ALA A 447 15.79 1.01 42.02
C ALA A 447 16.91 -0.05 41.85
N ALA A 448 17.34 -0.31 40.62
CA ALA A 448 18.48 -1.16 40.28
C ALA A 448 19.78 -0.36 40.25
#